data_AF-A0A2V6P6R7-F1
#
_entry.id   AF-A0A2V6P6R7-F1
#
_cell.length_a   1.000
_cell.length_b   1.000
_cell.length_c   1.000
_cell.angle_alpha   90.00
_cell.angle_beta   90.00
_cell.angle_gamma   90.00
#
_symmetry.space_group_name_H-M   'P 1'
#
loop_
_entity.id
_entity.type
_entity.pdbx_description
1 polymer ?
#
loop_
_entity_poly.entity_id
_entity_poly.type
_entity_poly.pdbx_seq_one_letter_code
_entity_poly.pdbx_strand_id
1 'polypeptide(L)'
;MVDVFSGVPYPFDGAWHHVASVYSLADGGVRFYLDGLEVAFIPETRAIQPSYTRHLDIGTQYTGLGRWDGDIDRARISTAALKQNELDADVAAAKPVRNDTAVFFDFDKASAPYQGQGFTPAGVAVASAEWVIAHPPHETDGDPIKVADTPSGVAGDRALQFEGSKADGSDVAAVWDPNGVLNLDGDWTLETWVKPGANVDGDRDVIFYYGDAGHGYSLSLNYAAGNKLQVTTLGIA
;
A
#
# COMPACT_ATOMS: atom_id res chain seq x y z
N MET A 1 -12.13 7.57 13.14
CA MET A 1 -11.52 7.53 11.80
C MET A 1 -10.89 8.88 11.52
N VAL A 2 -9.72 8.89 10.89
CA VAL A 2 -9.01 10.09 10.46
C VAL A 2 -8.61 9.92 9.02
N ASP A 3 -9.01 10.87 8.16
CA ASP A 3 -8.55 10.94 6.79
C ASP A 3 -7.64 12.15 6.61
N VAL A 4 -6.41 11.89 6.17
CA VAL A 4 -5.40 12.90 5.90
C VAL A 4 -5.12 12.87 4.40
N PHE A 5 -5.29 14.01 3.74
CA PHE A 5 -5.11 14.14 2.29
C PHE A 5 -3.85 14.92 1.99
N SER A 6 -3.09 14.47 1.00
CA SER A 6 -1.91 15.17 0.48
C SER A 6 -2.17 16.60 0.00
N GLY A 7 -3.42 16.98 -0.26
CA GLY A 7 -3.76 18.33 -0.75
C GLY A 7 -3.34 18.61 -2.20
N VAL A 8 -2.46 17.78 -2.77
CA VAL A 8 -1.97 17.84 -4.16
C VAL A 8 -2.53 16.64 -4.95
N PRO A 9 -3.08 16.86 -6.15
CA PRO A 9 -3.53 15.77 -7.01
C PRO A 9 -2.38 14.89 -7.50
N TYR A 10 -2.64 13.58 -7.58
CA TYR A 10 -1.84 12.61 -8.31
C TYR A 10 -1.91 12.89 -9.82
N PRO A 11 -0.79 12.78 -10.54
CA PRO A 11 -0.75 12.94 -11.99
C PRO A 11 -1.27 11.70 -12.71
N PHE A 12 -2.47 11.78 -13.30
CA PHE A 12 -3.01 10.73 -14.19
C PHE A 12 -2.48 10.89 -15.62
N ASP A 13 -1.17 10.74 -15.80
CA ASP A 13 -0.51 10.83 -17.10
C ASP A 13 -0.20 9.46 -17.73
N GLY A 14 -0.56 8.37 -17.03
CA GLY A 14 -0.31 7.00 -17.45
C GLY A 14 1.14 6.53 -17.25
N ALA A 15 1.95 7.27 -16.48
CA ALA A 15 3.29 6.86 -16.08
C ALA A 15 3.30 6.19 -14.69
N TRP A 16 4.41 5.52 -14.40
CA TRP A 16 4.74 5.04 -13.06
C TRP A 16 5.16 6.21 -12.18
N HIS A 17 4.56 6.30 -11.00
CA HIS A 17 4.97 7.26 -9.98
C HIS A 17 5.26 6.57 -8.65
N HIS A 18 6.28 7.05 -7.94
CA HIS A 18 6.51 6.66 -6.55
C HIS A 18 5.57 7.47 -5.67
N VAL A 19 4.86 6.80 -4.77
CA VAL A 19 4.01 7.44 -3.78
C VAL A 19 4.42 6.98 -2.39
N ALA A 20 4.55 7.92 -1.46
CA ALA A 20 4.80 7.59 -0.07
C ALA A 20 4.05 8.51 0.90
N SER A 21 3.79 7.96 2.08
CA SER A 21 3.31 8.71 3.23
C SER A 21 4.13 8.34 4.46
N VAL A 22 4.58 9.36 5.18
CA VAL A 22 5.37 9.25 6.40
C VAL A 22 4.57 9.86 7.53
N TYR A 23 4.08 9.03 8.45
CA TYR A 23 3.42 9.49 9.67
C TYR A 23 4.47 9.55 10.78
N SER A 24 4.69 10.74 11.32
CA SER A 24 5.62 10.93 12.42
C SER A 24 4.93 11.63 13.59
N LEU A 25 4.88 10.93 14.72
CA LEU A 25 4.44 11.47 16.00
C LEU A 25 5.43 12.50 16.53
N ALA A 26 6.73 12.33 16.21
CA ALA A 26 7.78 13.27 16.59
C ALA A 26 7.64 14.61 15.85
N ASP A 27 7.36 14.58 14.54
CA ASP A 27 7.11 15.79 13.75
C ASP A 27 5.67 16.34 13.95
N GLY A 28 4.74 15.51 14.44
CA GLY A 28 3.34 15.88 14.66
C GLY A 28 2.54 16.01 13.37
N GLY A 29 2.76 15.11 12.41
CA GLY A 29 1.99 15.11 11.17
C GLY A 29 2.34 14.03 10.16
N VAL A 30 1.70 14.15 8.99
CA VAL A 30 1.90 13.26 7.85
C VAL A 30 2.57 14.03 6.71
N ARG A 31 3.73 13.55 6.25
CA ARG A 31 4.36 14.00 5.01
C ARG A 31 3.94 13.10 3.86
N PHE A 32 3.58 13.69 2.73
CA PHE A 32 3.32 12.97 1.50
C PHE A 32 4.44 13.23 0.50
N TYR A 33 4.82 12.19 -0.23
CA TYR A 33 5.83 12.27 -1.28
C TYR A 33 5.27 11.72 -2.59
N LEU A 34 5.65 12.38 -3.68
CA LEU A 34 5.42 11.96 -5.05
C LEU A 34 6.77 11.99 -5.78
N ASP A 35 7.15 10.90 -6.42
CA ASP A 35 8.43 10.73 -7.10
C ASP A 35 9.64 11.08 -6.22
N GLY A 36 9.54 10.69 -4.94
CA GLY A 36 10.56 10.97 -3.93
C GLY A 36 10.68 12.44 -3.51
N LEU A 37 9.78 13.33 -3.92
CA LEU A 37 9.74 14.74 -3.50
C LEU A 37 8.61 14.97 -2.50
N GLU A 38 8.88 15.68 -1.40
CA GLU A 38 7.82 16.07 -0.46
C GLU A 38 6.85 17.02 -1.17
N VAL A 39 5.57 16.64 -1.24
CA VAL A 39 4.52 17.45 -1.87
C VAL A 39 3.59 18.09 -0.85
N ALA A 40 3.55 17.58 0.38
CA ALA A 40 2.77 18.16 1.46
C ALA A 40 3.20 17.68 2.85
N PHE A 41 2.93 18.54 3.84
CA PHE A 41 2.92 18.20 5.26
C PHE A 41 1.58 18.63 5.85
N ILE A 42 0.87 17.68 6.47
CA ILE A 42 -0.42 17.93 7.12
C ILE A 42 -0.26 17.68 8.63
N PRO A 43 -0.49 18.69 9.48
CA PRO A 43 -0.46 18.50 10.93
C PRO A 43 -1.48 17.44 11.37
N GLU A 44 -1.02 16.50 12.17
CA GLU A 44 -1.84 15.44 12.76
C GLU A 44 -1.16 14.97 14.06
N THR A 45 -1.88 15.05 15.17
CA THR A 45 -1.31 14.84 16.51
C THR A 45 -1.97 13.69 17.25
N ARG A 46 -2.95 13.02 16.64
CA ARG A 46 -3.60 11.86 17.26
C ARG A 46 -2.60 10.71 17.35
N ALA A 47 -2.72 9.94 18.42
CA ALA A 47 -1.93 8.72 18.56
C ALA A 47 -2.35 7.69 17.52
N ILE A 48 -1.38 6.94 17.01
CA ILE A 48 -1.63 5.77 16.18
C ILE A 48 -2.12 4.65 17.12
N GLN A 49 -3.25 4.04 16.77
CA GLN A 49 -3.77 2.89 17.49
C GLN A 49 -3.57 1.66 16.61
N PRO A 50 -2.80 0.65 17.07
CA PRO A 50 -2.65 -0.58 16.31
C PRO A 50 -4.02 -1.27 16.15
N SER A 51 -4.21 -1.91 15.00
CA SER A 51 -5.47 -2.63 14.71
C SER A 51 -5.64 -3.93 15.47
N TYR A 52 -4.54 -4.49 15.96
CA TYR A 52 -4.46 -5.86 16.47
C TYR A 52 -4.91 -6.93 15.46
N THR A 53 -5.12 -6.55 14.20
CA THR A 53 -5.32 -7.48 13.10
C THR A 53 -4.01 -8.19 12.78
N ARG A 54 -4.07 -9.13 11.85
CA ARG A 54 -2.97 -10.04 11.49
C ARG A 54 -2.90 -10.24 9.98
N HIS A 55 -3.30 -9.22 9.23
CA HIS A 55 -3.58 -9.32 7.81
C HIS A 55 -3.44 -7.94 7.14
N LEU A 56 -2.66 -7.91 6.06
CA LEU A 56 -2.50 -6.79 5.14
C LEU A 56 -3.13 -7.17 3.80
N ASP A 57 -3.95 -6.28 3.27
CA ASP A 57 -4.40 -6.31 1.87
C ASP A 57 -3.61 -5.30 1.05
N ILE A 58 -3.23 -5.73 -0.15
CA ILE A 58 -2.73 -4.86 -1.21
C ILE A 58 -3.76 -4.90 -2.34
N GLY A 59 -4.23 -3.73 -2.76
CA GLY A 59 -5.18 -3.56 -3.87
C GLY A 59 -6.66 -3.46 -3.47
N THR A 60 -7.03 -3.57 -2.19
CA THR A 60 -8.41 -3.36 -1.71
C THR A 60 -8.42 -3.12 -0.20
N GLN A 61 -9.54 -2.64 0.36
CA GLN A 61 -9.80 -2.71 1.81
C GLN A 61 -10.47 -4.02 2.23
N TYR A 62 -10.53 -4.30 3.54
CA TYR A 62 -11.07 -5.56 4.10
C TYR A 62 -12.52 -5.92 3.71
N THR A 63 -13.33 -4.94 3.28
CA THR A 63 -14.71 -5.16 2.80
C THR A 63 -14.80 -5.40 1.30
N GLY A 64 -13.67 -5.46 0.59
CA GLY A 64 -13.65 -5.57 -0.86
C GLY A 64 -14.06 -4.29 -1.61
N LEU A 65 -14.11 -3.13 -0.93
CA LEU A 65 -14.35 -1.83 -1.58
C LEU A 65 -13.04 -1.08 -1.83
N GLY A 66 -13.11 -0.06 -2.68
CA GLY A 66 -11.96 0.74 -3.08
C GLY A 66 -10.90 -0.10 -3.76
N ARG A 67 -11.34 -0.80 -4.80
CA ARG A 67 -10.60 -1.82 -5.52
C ARG A 67 -9.61 -1.13 -6.45
N TRP A 68 -8.33 -1.40 -6.28
CA TRP A 68 -7.29 -0.88 -7.13
C TRP A 68 -7.43 -1.46 -8.55
N ASP A 69 -7.51 -0.57 -9.54
CA ASP A 69 -7.40 -0.91 -10.95
C ASP A 69 -6.11 -0.30 -11.51
N GLY A 70 -5.10 -1.13 -11.76
CA GLY A 70 -3.78 -0.70 -12.24
C GLY A 70 -2.63 -1.53 -11.69
N ASP A 71 -1.42 -1.01 -11.86
CA ASP A 71 -0.18 -1.74 -11.54
C ASP A 71 0.47 -1.20 -10.25
N ILE A 72 1.04 -2.10 -9.45
CA ILE A 72 1.77 -1.82 -8.20
C ILE A 72 3.13 -2.54 -8.25
N ASP A 73 4.18 -1.83 -7.86
CA ASP A 73 5.52 -2.38 -7.72
C ASP A 73 6.25 -1.87 -6.46
N ARG A 74 7.20 -2.65 -5.94
CA ARG A 74 8.04 -2.30 -4.77
C ARG A 74 7.24 -1.83 -3.55
N ALA A 75 6.23 -2.61 -3.17
CA ALA A 75 5.40 -2.33 -2.01
C ALA A 75 6.20 -2.48 -0.70
N ARG A 76 6.29 -1.41 0.10
CA ARG A 76 7.10 -1.37 1.33
C ARG A 76 6.38 -0.69 2.49
N ILE A 77 6.51 -1.29 3.67
CA ILE A 77 6.06 -0.73 4.96
C ILE A 77 7.25 -0.71 5.93
N SER A 78 7.49 0.43 6.55
CA SER A 78 8.56 0.61 7.55
C SER A 78 8.00 1.10 8.88
N THR A 79 8.59 0.64 9.99
CA THR A 79 8.26 1.03 11.37
C THR A 79 9.04 2.27 11.83
N ALA A 80 9.32 3.18 10.89
CA ALA A 80 10.04 4.40 11.14
C ALA A 80 9.54 5.50 10.21
N ALA A 81 9.70 6.76 10.66
CA ALA A 81 9.51 7.92 9.81
C ALA A 81 10.74 8.11 8.91
N LEU A 82 10.67 7.59 7.68
CA LEU A 82 11.78 7.66 6.74
C LEU A 82 11.99 9.09 6.23
N LYS A 83 13.25 9.47 6.06
CA LYS A 83 13.63 10.71 5.38
C LYS A 83 13.50 10.53 3.87
N GLN A 84 13.37 11.65 3.16
CA GLN A 84 13.25 11.69 1.71
C GLN A 84 14.31 10.83 0.96
N ASN A 85 15.57 10.84 1.40
CA ASN A 85 16.65 10.07 0.77
C ASN A 85 16.67 8.58 1.15
N GLU A 86 15.86 8.16 2.12
CA GLU A 86 15.67 6.78 2.56
C GLU A 86 14.54 6.08 1.81
N LEU A 87 13.63 6.84 1.18
CA LEU A 87 12.53 6.34 0.35
C LEU A 87 13.04 5.57 -0.88
N ASP A 88 12.26 4.57 -1.30
CA ASP A 88 12.46 3.69 -2.46
C ASP A 88 12.03 4.34 -3.79
N ALA A 89 12.33 5.64 -3.94
CA ALA A 89 11.92 6.48 -5.07
C ALA A 89 12.90 6.48 -6.25
N ASP A 90 14.00 5.73 -6.19
CA ASP A 90 14.90 5.57 -7.34
C ASP A 90 14.30 4.56 -8.32
N VAL A 91 13.99 5.01 -9.54
CA VAL A 91 13.40 4.17 -10.58
C VAL A 91 14.32 3.01 -11.01
N ALA A 92 15.65 3.21 -10.94
CA ALA A 92 16.63 2.27 -11.48
C ALA A 92 17.02 1.17 -10.48
N ALA A 93 16.81 1.40 -9.18
CA ALA A 93 17.26 0.47 -8.15
C ALA A 93 16.43 0.56 -6.87
N ALA A 94 15.99 -0.60 -6.38
CA ALA A 94 15.34 -0.70 -5.09
C ALA A 94 16.31 -0.37 -3.93
N LYS A 95 15.82 0.34 -2.91
CA LYS A 95 16.56 0.52 -1.66
C LYS A 95 16.75 -0.83 -0.95
N PRO A 96 17.89 -1.07 -0.27
CA PRO A 96 18.05 -2.29 0.51
C PRO A 96 17.01 -2.35 1.65
N VAL A 97 16.71 -3.56 2.10
CA VAL A 97 15.95 -3.81 3.33
C VAL A 97 16.76 -3.29 4.52
N ARG A 98 16.09 -2.56 5.42
CA ARG A 98 16.67 -1.95 6.60
C ARG A 98 16.15 -2.63 7.88
N ASN A 99 16.75 -2.30 9.01
CA ASN A 99 16.31 -2.77 10.34
C ASN A 99 14.96 -2.19 10.77
N ASP A 100 14.40 -1.22 10.04
CA ASP A 100 13.07 -0.64 10.23
C ASP A 100 12.08 -1.09 9.15
N THR A 101 12.50 -1.92 8.18
CA THR A 101 11.61 -2.45 7.14
C THR A 101 10.78 -3.60 7.72
N ALA A 102 9.49 -3.34 7.96
CA ALA A 102 8.56 -4.36 8.43
C ALA A 102 8.34 -5.42 7.34
N VAL A 103 7.99 -4.96 6.14
CA VAL A 103 7.84 -5.80 4.95
C VAL A 103 8.17 -5.03 3.67
N PHE A 104 8.79 -5.73 2.72
CA PHE A 104 9.08 -5.26 1.37
C PHE A 104 8.81 -6.37 0.35
N PHE A 105 7.99 -6.08 -0.65
CA PHE A 105 7.73 -6.94 -1.79
C PHE A 105 8.29 -6.30 -3.06
N ASP A 106 9.38 -6.88 -3.59
CA ASP A 106 9.97 -6.47 -4.88
C ASP A 106 9.18 -6.96 -6.09
N PHE A 107 8.35 -7.99 -5.91
CA PHE A 107 7.56 -8.63 -6.96
C PHE A 107 8.36 -9.24 -8.13
N ASP A 108 9.69 -9.27 -8.09
CA ASP A 108 10.58 -9.76 -9.15
C ASP A 108 10.56 -11.28 -9.35
N LYS A 109 10.12 -12.05 -8.34
CA LYS A 109 10.01 -13.51 -8.49
C LYS A 109 8.95 -13.89 -9.52
N ALA A 110 9.34 -14.79 -10.42
CA ALA A 110 8.53 -15.22 -11.57
C ALA A 110 7.21 -15.93 -11.22
N SER A 111 7.04 -16.42 -9.98
CA SER A 111 5.81 -17.07 -9.53
C SER A 111 5.57 -16.85 -8.05
N ALA A 112 4.29 -16.83 -7.64
CA ALA A 112 3.87 -16.88 -6.25
C ALA A 112 4.42 -18.15 -5.54
N PRO A 113 4.59 -18.12 -4.20
CA PRO A 113 4.34 -17.00 -3.30
C PRO A 113 5.40 -15.89 -3.43
N TYR A 114 4.95 -14.63 -3.37
CA TYR A 114 5.83 -13.46 -3.34
C TYR A 114 6.33 -13.30 -1.90
N GLN A 115 7.56 -13.74 -1.66
CA GLN A 115 8.14 -13.64 -0.32
C GLN A 115 8.46 -12.19 -0.01
N GLY A 116 7.93 -11.70 1.11
CA GLY A 116 8.33 -10.42 1.65
C GLY A 116 9.74 -10.52 2.22
N GLN A 117 10.41 -9.39 2.28
CA GLN A 117 11.69 -9.21 2.95
C GLN A 117 11.46 -8.26 4.15
N GLY A 118 12.19 -8.41 5.25
CA GLY A 118 11.99 -7.58 6.45
C GLY A 118 11.92 -8.39 7.76
N PHE A 119 11.06 -7.97 8.68
CA PHE A 119 10.95 -8.55 10.03
C PHE A 119 10.50 -9.99 10.01
N THR A 120 11.09 -10.86 10.82
CA THR A 120 10.80 -12.30 10.75
C THR A 120 9.50 -12.73 11.46
N PRO A 121 8.69 -13.64 10.86
CA PRO A 121 8.82 -14.09 9.47
C PRO A 121 8.45 -12.94 8.55
N ALA A 122 9.22 -12.74 7.47
CA ALA A 122 9.24 -11.56 6.58
C ALA A 122 7.92 -11.24 5.84
N GLY A 123 6.78 -11.76 6.30
CA GLY A 123 5.55 -11.87 5.55
C GLY A 123 5.72 -12.84 4.38
N VAL A 124 4.69 -13.61 4.09
CA VAL A 124 4.58 -14.24 2.78
C VAL A 124 3.40 -13.56 2.11
N ALA A 125 3.62 -12.77 1.06
CA ALA A 125 2.52 -12.36 0.19
C ALA A 125 2.17 -13.57 -0.65
N VAL A 126 1.00 -14.11 -0.38
CA VAL A 126 0.46 -15.24 -1.12
C VAL A 126 -0.69 -14.65 -1.92
N ALA A 127 -0.63 -14.78 -3.25
CA ALA A 127 -1.74 -14.39 -4.11
C ALA A 127 -3.05 -15.07 -3.67
N SER A 128 -2.95 -16.28 -3.13
CA SER A 128 -4.06 -17.11 -2.68
C SER A 128 -3.98 -17.43 -1.18
N ALA A 129 -4.27 -16.48 -0.29
CA ALA A 129 -4.65 -16.91 1.06
C ALA A 129 -5.96 -17.69 0.92
N GLU A 130 -5.95 -19.00 1.19
CA GLU A 130 -7.13 -19.86 1.35
C GLU A 130 -8.22 -19.26 2.30
N TRP A 131 -7.90 -18.14 2.95
CA TRP A 131 -8.70 -17.33 3.83
C TRP A 131 -9.70 -16.37 3.17
N VAL A 132 -9.49 -16.02 1.90
CA VAL A 132 -10.43 -15.18 1.14
C VAL A 132 -11.81 -15.84 1.06
N ILE A 133 -11.87 -17.18 1.01
CA ILE A 133 -13.11 -17.94 0.89
C ILE A 133 -13.97 -17.91 2.17
N ALA A 134 -13.42 -17.54 3.33
CA ALA A 134 -14.08 -17.74 4.64
C ALA A 134 -14.64 -16.49 5.33
N HIS A 135 -14.43 -15.27 4.80
CA HIS A 135 -14.79 -14.01 5.49
C HIS A 135 -15.62 -13.05 4.61
N PRO A 136 -16.95 -13.22 4.50
CA PRO A 136 -17.80 -12.27 3.78
C PRO A 136 -17.63 -10.82 4.29
N PRO A 137 -17.58 -9.79 3.42
CA PRO A 137 -17.92 -9.79 1.99
C PRO A 137 -16.72 -9.99 1.04
N HIS A 138 -15.65 -10.63 1.48
CA HIS A 138 -14.36 -10.77 0.79
C HIS A 138 -14.41 -11.66 -0.48
N GLU A 139 -15.09 -11.22 -1.54
CA GLU A 139 -15.09 -11.92 -2.83
C GLU A 139 -13.88 -11.46 -3.68
N THR A 140 -12.74 -12.18 -3.56
CA THR A 140 -11.74 -12.21 -4.66
C THR A 140 -12.17 -13.28 -5.65
N ASP A 141 -12.14 -12.97 -6.92
CA ASP A 141 -12.37 -13.91 -8.03
C ASP A 141 -11.08 -14.21 -8.81
N GLY A 142 -9.99 -13.50 -8.50
CA GLY A 142 -8.71 -13.60 -9.17
C GLY A 142 -7.50 -13.28 -8.29
N ASP A 143 -6.34 -13.69 -8.80
CA ASP A 143 -5.02 -13.29 -8.31
C ASP A 143 -4.52 -12.13 -9.18
N PRO A 144 -3.83 -11.11 -8.60
CA PRO A 144 -3.14 -10.10 -9.39
C PRO A 144 -2.16 -10.73 -10.39
N ILE A 145 -2.13 -10.19 -11.60
CA ILE A 145 -1.37 -10.73 -12.73
C ILE A 145 0.04 -10.15 -12.73
N LYS A 146 1.05 -10.98 -13.04
CA LYS A 146 2.42 -10.51 -13.25
C LYS A 146 2.56 -9.79 -14.58
N VAL A 147 3.14 -8.58 -14.55
CA VAL A 147 3.43 -7.80 -15.75
C VAL A 147 4.91 -7.44 -15.84
N ALA A 148 5.39 -7.24 -17.07
CA ALA A 148 6.76 -6.79 -17.35
C ALA A 148 6.85 -5.27 -17.57
N ASP A 149 5.72 -4.58 -17.56
CA ASP A 149 5.68 -3.12 -17.43
C ASP A 149 5.96 -2.80 -15.96
N THR A 150 7.11 -2.18 -15.70
CA THR A 150 7.58 -1.86 -14.36
C THR A 150 8.19 -0.46 -14.35
N PRO A 151 8.35 0.17 -13.17
CA PRO A 151 9.04 1.45 -13.06
C PRO A 151 10.42 1.42 -13.71
N SER A 152 11.23 0.38 -13.46
CA SER A 152 12.62 0.35 -13.94
C SER A 152 12.76 0.07 -15.44
N GLY A 153 11.78 -0.63 -16.03
CA GLY A 153 11.85 -1.12 -17.41
C GLY A 153 12.97 -2.15 -17.66
N VAL A 154 13.64 -2.64 -16.61
CA VAL A 154 14.75 -3.58 -16.72
C VAL A 154 14.21 -4.99 -17.00
N ALA A 155 14.85 -5.70 -17.93
CA ALA A 155 14.48 -7.08 -18.22
C ALA A 155 14.64 -7.98 -16.98
N GLY A 156 13.54 -8.58 -16.53
CA GLY A 156 13.54 -9.45 -15.35
C GLY A 156 12.80 -8.85 -14.16
N ASP A 157 12.67 -7.52 -14.12
CA ASP A 157 11.81 -6.81 -13.18
C ASP A 157 10.33 -7.13 -13.45
N ARG A 158 9.52 -7.23 -12.39
CA ARG A 158 8.09 -7.57 -12.49
C ARG A 158 7.25 -6.80 -11.49
N ALA A 159 6.15 -6.21 -11.98
CA ALA A 159 5.10 -5.62 -11.16
C ALA A 159 3.89 -6.55 -11.02
N LEU A 160 2.93 -6.17 -10.17
CA LEU A 160 1.61 -6.78 -10.09
C LEU A 160 0.55 -5.86 -10.68
N GLN A 161 -0.24 -6.37 -11.61
CA GLN A 161 -1.44 -5.75 -12.15
C GLN A 161 -2.66 -6.26 -11.38
N PHE A 162 -3.52 -5.35 -10.97
CA PHE A 162 -4.79 -5.63 -10.33
C PHE A 162 -5.92 -5.12 -11.21
N GLU A 163 -6.93 -5.95 -11.40
CA GLU A 163 -8.13 -5.61 -12.15
C GLU A 163 -9.27 -5.34 -11.14
N GLY A 164 -9.47 -4.08 -10.78
CA GLY A 164 -10.47 -3.65 -9.78
C GLY A 164 -11.92 -3.56 -10.30
N SER A 165 -12.09 -3.49 -11.62
CA SER A 165 -13.37 -3.24 -12.30
C SER A 165 -14.12 -4.50 -12.75
N LYS A 166 -13.82 -5.69 -12.19
CA LYS A 166 -14.50 -6.95 -12.58
C LYS A 166 -15.95 -6.98 -12.09
N ALA A 167 -16.83 -7.58 -12.91
CA ALA A 167 -18.25 -7.72 -12.59
C ALA A 167 -18.51 -8.71 -11.44
N ASP A 168 -17.53 -9.56 -11.12
CA ASP A 168 -17.59 -10.73 -10.24
C ASP A 168 -16.58 -10.71 -9.07
N GLY A 169 -15.77 -9.66 -8.91
CA GLY A 169 -14.80 -9.57 -7.81
C GLY A 169 -13.75 -8.48 -8.00
N SER A 170 -12.63 -8.59 -7.31
CA SER A 170 -11.45 -7.73 -7.44
C SER A 170 -10.20 -8.53 -7.14
N ASP A 171 -9.10 -8.26 -7.82
CA ASP A 171 -7.82 -8.86 -7.48
C ASP A 171 -7.29 -8.31 -6.13
N VAL A 172 -6.72 -9.17 -5.30
CA VAL A 172 -6.07 -8.79 -4.04
C VAL A 172 -4.77 -9.58 -3.85
N ALA A 173 -3.74 -8.93 -3.31
CA ALA A 173 -2.57 -9.62 -2.79
C ALA A 173 -2.65 -9.62 -1.26
N ALA A 174 -3.05 -10.76 -0.69
CA ALA A 174 -3.20 -10.95 0.74
C ALA A 174 -1.87 -11.33 1.40
N VAL A 175 -1.57 -10.69 2.54
CA VAL A 175 -0.37 -10.94 3.31
C VAL A 175 -0.72 -11.25 4.76
N TRP A 176 -0.34 -12.46 5.16
CA TRP A 176 -0.46 -12.88 6.55
C TRP A 176 0.61 -12.25 7.43
N ASP A 177 0.17 -11.67 8.54
CA ASP A 177 1.04 -11.14 9.59
C ASP A 177 0.82 -11.90 10.91
N PRO A 178 1.26 -13.17 11.02
CA PRO A 178 0.99 -13.99 12.20
C PRO A 178 1.63 -13.44 13.49
N ASN A 179 2.72 -12.69 13.36
CA ASN A 179 3.44 -12.10 14.50
C ASN A 179 2.97 -10.69 14.85
N GLY A 180 2.11 -10.09 14.02
CA GLY A 180 1.62 -8.75 14.25
C GLY A 180 2.65 -7.66 14.03
N VAL A 181 3.68 -7.89 13.20
CA VAL A 181 4.76 -6.93 12.94
C VAL A 181 4.29 -5.67 12.21
N LEU A 182 3.11 -5.71 11.58
CA LEU A 182 2.44 -4.60 10.93
C LEU A 182 1.42 -3.90 11.85
N ASN A 183 1.33 -4.29 13.13
CA ASN A 183 0.58 -3.52 14.13
C ASN A 183 1.39 -2.30 14.58
N LEU A 184 1.46 -1.30 13.72
CA LEU A 184 2.22 -0.08 13.94
C LEU A 184 1.56 0.75 15.06
N ASP A 185 2.34 1.14 16.06
CA ASP A 185 1.92 1.93 17.23
C ASP A 185 2.74 3.23 17.41
N GLY A 186 3.70 3.47 16.51
CA GLY A 186 4.56 4.64 16.46
C GLY A 186 4.79 5.12 15.03
N ASP A 187 5.86 5.87 14.80
CA ASP A 187 6.21 6.39 13.48
C ASP A 187 6.26 5.30 12.41
N TRP A 188 5.76 5.60 11.22
CA TRP A 188 5.74 4.66 10.11
C TRP A 188 5.83 5.32 8.74
N THR A 189 6.21 4.51 7.75
CA THR A 189 6.21 4.89 6.34
C THR A 189 5.52 3.81 5.51
N LEU A 190 4.59 4.22 4.65
CA LEU A 190 3.99 3.41 3.60
C LEU A 190 4.46 3.94 2.26
N GLU A 191 5.02 3.10 1.41
CA GLU A 191 5.49 3.51 0.08
C GLU A 191 5.39 2.41 -0.96
N THR A 192 5.23 2.82 -2.22
CA THR A 192 5.17 1.91 -3.37
C THR A 192 5.32 2.71 -4.66
N TRP A 193 5.61 2.02 -5.76
CA TRP A 193 5.36 2.52 -7.10
C TRP A 193 3.97 2.12 -7.54
N VAL A 194 3.26 3.04 -8.20
CA VAL A 194 1.92 2.80 -8.74
C VAL A 194 1.81 3.35 -10.16
N LYS A 195 0.98 2.68 -10.96
CA LYS A 195 0.51 3.14 -12.26
C LYS A 195 -1.00 2.84 -12.34
N PRO A 196 -1.85 3.78 -11.89
CA PRO A 196 -3.30 3.59 -11.95
C PRO A 196 -3.78 3.39 -13.39
N GLY A 197 -4.79 2.55 -13.55
CA GLY A 197 -5.54 2.43 -14.78
C GLY A 197 -6.30 3.71 -15.14
N ALA A 198 -6.75 3.80 -16.38
CA ALA A 198 -7.57 4.93 -16.84
C ALA A 198 -9.02 4.85 -16.34
N ASN A 199 -9.46 3.66 -15.91
CA ASN A 199 -10.79 3.46 -15.34
C ASN A 199 -10.69 3.71 -13.84
N VAL A 200 -11.37 4.75 -13.38
CA VAL A 200 -11.59 5.00 -11.96
C VAL A 200 -13.03 4.61 -11.64
N ASP A 201 -13.20 3.64 -10.75
CA ASP A 201 -14.51 3.21 -10.24
C ASP A 201 -14.63 3.58 -8.75
N GLY A 202 -15.80 4.09 -8.37
CA GLY A 202 -16.05 4.59 -7.02
C GLY A 202 -15.28 5.86 -6.63
N ASP A 203 -15.20 6.11 -5.32
CA ASP A 203 -14.67 7.36 -4.77
C ASP A 203 -13.15 7.31 -4.50
N ARG A 204 -12.57 6.11 -4.34
CA ARG A 204 -11.22 5.91 -3.79
C ARG A 204 -10.74 4.49 -4.07
N ASP A 205 -9.49 4.35 -4.52
CA ASP A 205 -8.80 3.06 -4.63
C ASP A 205 -7.75 2.88 -3.54
N VAL A 206 -7.68 1.67 -3.00
CA VAL A 206 -6.86 1.33 -1.84
C VAL A 206 -5.63 0.57 -2.29
N ILE A 207 -4.46 1.12 -1.94
CA ILE A 207 -3.15 0.55 -2.27
C ILE A 207 -2.75 -0.40 -1.14
N PHE A 208 -2.75 0.10 0.10
CA PHE A 208 -2.47 -0.67 1.31
C PHE A 208 -3.65 -0.60 2.25
N TYR A 209 -4.02 -1.72 2.85
CA TYR A 209 -4.96 -1.76 3.96
C TYR A 209 -4.53 -2.76 5.03
N TYR A 210 -4.29 -2.26 6.24
CA TYR A 210 -4.03 -3.09 7.41
C TYR A 210 -4.96 -2.67 8.54
N GLY A 211 -6.00 -3.46 8.80
CA GLY A 211 -6.98 -3.09 9.81
C GLY A 211 -8.28 -3.88 9.75
N ASP A 212 -9.23 -3.43 10.55
CA ASP A 212 -10.64 -3.82 10.52
C ASP A 212 -11.52 -2.58 10.74
N ALA A 213 -12.83 -2.79 10.94
CA ALA A 213 -13.77 -1.72 11.20
C ALA A 213 -13.40 -0.93 12.47
N GLY A 214 -12.82 0.26 12.28
CA GLY A 214 -12.54 1.19 13.38
C GLY A 214 -11.10 1.20 13.86
N HIS A 215 -10.27 0.24 13.44
CA HIS A 215 -8.84 0.20 13.76
C HIS A 215 -7.94 -0.08 12.55
N GLY A 216 -6.80 0.61 12.45
CA GLY A 216 -5.76 0.34 11.44
C GLY A 216 -5.36 1.52 10.58
N TYR A 217 -4.68 1.23 9.47
CA TYR A 217 -4.18 2.23 8.54
C TYR A 217 -4.33 1.81 7.08
N SER A 218 -4.33 2.80 6.19
CA SER A 218 -4.30 2.58 4.75
C SER A 218 -3.61 3.72 4.01
N LEU A 219 -3.08 3.39 2.83
CA LEU A 219 -2.68 4.35 1.80
C LEU A 219 -3.56 4.12 0.57
N SER A 220 -3.95 5.20 -0.09
CA SER A 220 -4.94 5.15 -1.16
C SER A 220 -4.89 6.38 -2.05
N LEU A 221 -5.54 6.26 -3.20
CA LEU A 221 -5.79 7.35 -4.12
C LEU A 221 -7.29 7.68 -4.09
N ASN A 222 -7.64 8.92 -3.71
CA ASN A 222 -9.02 9.34 -3.55
C ASN A 222 -9.44 10.28 -4.68
N TYR A 223 -10.34 9.79 -5.54
CA TYR A 223 -10.85 10.50 -6.72
C TYR A 223 -11.87 11.57 -6.31
N ALA A 224 -12.78 11.26 -5.39
CA ALA A 224 -13.79 12.19 -4.88
C ALA A 224 -13.19 13.42 -4.18
N ALA A 225 -11.97 13.29 -3.63
CA ALA A 225 -11.21 14.37 -3.01
C ALA A 225 -10.37 15.18 -4.02
N GLY A 226 -10.54 14.95 -5.33
CA GLY A 226 -9.78 15.60 -6.38
C GLY A 226 -8.44 14.91 -6.63
N ASN A 227 -8.47 13.59 -6.78
CA ASN A 227 -7.32 12.76 -7.17
C ASN A 227 -6.16 12.77 -6.16
N LYS A 228 -6.42 12.82 -4.86
CA LYS A 228 -5.38 13.02 -3.84
C LYS A 228 -4.92 11.70 -3.23
N LEU A 229 -3.64 11.60 -2.89
CA LEU A 229 -3.21 10.59 -1.93
C LEU A 229 -3.91 10.83 -0.60
N GLN A 230 -4.43 9.74 -0.02
CA GLN A 230 -5.09 9.72 1.27
C GLN A 230 -4.42 8.65 2.15
N VAL A 231 -4.05 9.08 3.35
CA VAL A 231 -3.81 8.19 4.48
C VAL A 231 -5.06 8.18 5.34
N THR A 232 -5.56 6.99 5.65
CA THR A 232 -6.55 6.85 6.73
C THR A 232 -5.87 6.21 7.91
N THR A 233 -5.95 6.82 9.08
CA THR A 233 -5.75 6.12 10.36
C THR A 233 -7.12 5.91 10.98
N LEU A 234 -7.60 4.67 10.93
CA LEU A 234 -8.86 4.27 11.53
C LEU A 234 -8.66 4.22 13.04
N GLY A 235 -8.98 5.32 13.71
CA GLY A 235 -9.15 5.36 15.15
C GLY A 235 -10.17 6.45 15.43
N ILE A 236 -11.34 6.08 15.96
CA ILE A 236 -11.84 6.48 17.29
C ILE A 236 -13.01 5.54 17.62
N ALA A 237 -13.05 5.00 18.84
CA ALA A 237 -14.28 4.52 19.47
C ALA A 237 -15.24 5.68 19.77
#